data_AF-A0A3R6HHJ1-F1
#
_entry.id   AF-A0A3R6HHJ1-F1
#
_cell.length_a   1.000
_cell.length_b   1.000
_cell.length_c   1.000
_cell.angle_alpha   90.00
_cell.angle_beta   90.00
_cell.angle_gamma   90.00
#
_symmetry.space_group_name_H-M   'P 1'
#
loop_
_entity.id
_entity.type
_entity.pdbx_description
1 polymer ?
#
loop_
_entity_poly.entity_id
_entity_poly.type
_entity_poly.pdbx_seq_one_letter_code
_entity_poly.pdbx_strand_id
1 'polypeptide(L)'
;MAKERIYPVGVQTFSDIIEEGMIYVDKTALIYNMAKKYKYVFLSRPRRFGKSLLSSTLHSYFEGREELFKGLAIETLEKEWTEYPVLHFDLSTFKNCDLSLFPEKFDMQLRRFEKQFGIEDMRKSAGNRLTQLIEQAESMTGRKVVIIIDEYDAPLLDVLHDETKLEAVRTIMQEFYAPIKANSSHIHFAFITGITKFSQLSIFSTINNLTNISMDPEFSTICGITKDELDTVLKEDIALLASKNHVSYKRMRELLRENYDGYHFSREGEDIFNPYSLMRSFAAGFIDNYWYASGTSTYLIHQMQHFHTDVTTLDDMFAFSSSFDRPTEKMSDALPLLYQSGYLTIKKYDPLSNGYYLGIPNKEVRAGLMENLLPIYSGKSDSQSLGFAALFYRDLLTGNIDQAMEQMKAYFASIPYPEGGKSVLENMQKSEYYYETILYIVLSMMNVATYTQVKSCRGRADAVMFAPTAIFVFEIKINKPAQEALEQIDEKGYMIPYSADERKIYKIGISFSTQTRTVEDWEFEEVK
;
A
#
# COMPACT_ATOMS: atom_id res chain seq x y z
N MET A 1 27.74 25.16 13.16
CA MET A 1 27.53 23.75 12.77
C MET A 1 26.05 23.60 12.48
N ALA A 2 25.66 23.21 11.26
CA ALA A 2 24.24 22.95 10.98
C ALA A 2 23.79 21.82 11.92
N LYS A 3 22.65 22.02 12.60
CA LYS A 3 22.09 21.00 13.50
C LYS A 3 21.82 19.75 12.66
N GLU A 4 22.33 18.60 13.10
CA GLU A 4 22.11 17.33 12.41
C GLU A 4 20.60 17.05 12.35
N ARG A 5 20.07 16.84 11.14
CA ARG A 5 18.64 16.58 10.92
C ARG A 5 18.34 15.12 11.27
N ILE A 6 17.40 14.89 12.17
CA ILE A 6 16.98 13.56 12.62
C ILE A 6 15.65 13.22 11.94
N TYR A 7 15.60 12.09 11.23
CA TYR A 7 14.39 11.64 10.54
C TYR A 7 13.63 10.63 11.41
N PRO A 8 12.30 10.77 11.59
CA PRO A 8 11.51 9.90 12.46
C PRO A 8 11.18 8.55 11.81
N VAL A 9 12.21 7.76 11.48
CA VAL A 9 12.03 6.47 10.79
C VAL A 9 11.47 5.44 11.77
N GLY A 10 10.17 5.19 11.66
CA GLY A 10 9.48 4.21 12.52
C GLY A 10 9.06 4.76 13.88
N VAL A 11 9.32 6.03 14.16
CA VAL A 11 8.81 6.72 15.35
C VAL A 11 7.36 7.13 15.07
N GLN A 12 6.45 6.75 15.96
CA GLN A 12 5.01 6.99 15.82
C GLN A 12 4.45 7.85 16.95
N THR A 13 5.24 8.14 17.97
CA THR A 13 4.86 9.03 19.06
C THR A 13 5.13 10.47 18.66
N PHE A 14 4.10 11.32 18.72
CA PHE A 14 4.22 12.73 18.37
C PHE A 14 5.15 13.50 19.33
N SER A 15 5.05 13.26 20.65
CA SER A 15 5.93 13.90 21.64
C SER A 15 7.40 13.62 21.38
N ASP A 16 7.76 12.36 21.13
CA ASP A 16 9.15 11.95 20.89
C ASP A 16 9.74 12.70 19.68
N ILE A 17 8.95 12.85 18.60
CA ILE A 17 9.37 13.59 17.40
C ILE A 17 9.66 15.06 17.74
N ILE A 18 8.79 15.73 18.49
CA ILE A 18 8.93 17.15 18.82
C ILE A 18 10.05 17.38 19.84
N GLU A 19 10.08 16.60 20.93
CA GLU A 19 11.02 16.73 22.04
C GLU A 19 12.45 16.41 21.62
N GLU A 20 12.65 15.38 20.78
CA GLU A 20 13.97 15.04 20.24
C GLU A 20 14.37 15.94 19.06
N GLY A 21 13.49 16.85 18.62
CA GLY A 21 13.76 17.78 17.53
C GLY A 21 13.93 17.09 16.16
N MET A 22 13.18 16.00 15.95
CA MET A 22 13.11 15.30 14.67
C MET A 22 12.31 16.12 13.65
N ILE A 23 12.46 15.79 12.37
CA ILE A 23 11.67 16.41 11.32
C ILE A 23 10.19 16.02 11.48
N TYR A 24 9.33 17.02 11.55
CA TYR A 24 7.87 16.88 11.52
C TYR A 24 7.29 17.71 10.38
N VAL A 25 6.48 17.07 9.52
CA VAL A 25 5.70 17.77 8.49
C VAL A 25 4.34 18.10 9.09
N ASP A 26 4.05 19.39 9.23
CA ASP A 26 2.93 19.87 10.02
C ASP A 26 1.57 19.63 9.35
N LYS A 27 0.72 18.82 10.01
CA LYS A 27 -0.67 18.55 9.63
C LYS A 27 -1.70 19.11 10.61
N THR A 28 -1.25 19.88 11.59
CA THR A 28 -2.04 20.22 12.78
C THR A 28 -3.24 21.13 12.48
N ALA A 29 -3.18 21.94 11.41
CA ALA A 29 -4.35 22.69 10.93
C ALA A 29 -5.50 21.77 10.47
N LEU A 30 -5.19 20.68 9.75
CA LEU A 30 -6.18 19.69 9.32
C LEU A 30 -6.75 18.93 10.52
N ILE A 31 -5.91 18.61 11.50
CA ILE A 31 -6.32 17.98 12.77
C ILE A 31 -7.32 18.87 13.50
N TYR A 32 -7.02 20.15 13.64
CA TYR A 32 -7.92 21.13 14.26
C TYR A 32 -9.28 21.19 13.54
N ASN A 33 -9.27 21.35 12.21
CA ASN A 33 -10.49 21.43 11.42
C ASN A 33 -11.33 20.16 11.54
N MET A 34 -10.70 18.98 11.47
CA MET A 34 -11.36 17.68 11.64
C MET A 34 -12.02 17.56 13.02
N ALA A 35 -11.27 17.89 14.08
CA ALA A 35 -11.74 17.78 15.47
C ALA A 35 -12.89 18.74 15.79
N LYS A 36 -12.93 19.94 15.19
CA LYS A 36 -14.05 20.88 15.36
C LYS A 36 -15.27 20.52 14.50
N LYS A 37 -15.07 19.88 13.35
CA LYS A 37 -16.12 19.55 12.38
C LYS A 37 -16.87 18.26 12.71
N TYR A 38 -16.17 17.25 13.20
CA TYR A 38 -16.72 15.91 13.40
C TYR A 38 -16.51 15.39 14.82
N LYS A 39 -17.52 14.68 15.31
CA LYS A 39 -17.46 14.00 16.62
C LYS A 39 -16.94 12.56 16.53
N TYR A 40 -17.33 11.84 15.48
CA TYR A 40 -17.01 10.43 15.28
C TYR A 40 -16.36 10.26 13.92
N VAL A 41 -15.07 9.95 13.90
CA VAL A 41 -14.25 9.98 12.69
C VAL A 41 -13.63 8.61 12.44
N PHE A 42 -13.71 8.18 11.19
CA PHE A 42 -13.00 7.02 10.68
C PHE A 42 -12.07 7.41 9.54
N LEU A 43 -10.81 6.99 9.64
CA LEU A 43 -9.80 7.16 8.59
C LEU A 43 -9.14 5.82 8.26
N SER A 44 -9.26 5.37 7.01
CA SER A 44 -8.45 4.29 6.45
C SER A 44 -7.37 4.85 5.54
N ARG A 45 -6.13 4.40 5.75
CA ARG A 45 -4.99 4.67 4.87
C ARG A 45 -4.12 3.42 4.78
N PRO A 46 -3.35 3.24 3.69
CA PRO A 46 -2.41 2.14 3.58
C PRO A 46 -1.40 2.08 4.74
N ARG A 47 -0.71 0.94 4.89
CA ARG A 47 0.36 0.80 5.88
C ARG A 47 1.42 1.87 5.69
N ARG A 48 2.04 2.29 6.80
CA ARG A 48 3.15 3.26 6.82
C ARG A 48 2.82 4.69 6.32
N PHE A 49 1.54 5.06 6.23
CA PHE A 49 1.11 6.42 5.86
C PHE A 49 1.04 7.44 7.02
N GLY A 50 1.43 7.07 8.24
CA GLY A 50 1.42 7.99 9.39
C GLY A 50 0.10 8.03 10.19
N LYS A 51 -0.76 7.00 10.06
CA LYS A 51 -1.99 6.88 10.88
C LYS A 51 -1.72 6.90 12.38
N SER A 52 -0.76 6.10 12.85
CA SER A 52 -0.39 6.03 14.27
C SER A 52 0.21 7.34 14.77
N LEU A 53 0.99 8.02 13.93
CA LEU A 53 1.48 9.37 14.23
C LEU A 53 0.32 10.35 14.38
N LEU A 54 -0.66 10.33 13.46
CA LEU A 54 -1.88 11.13 13.56
C LEU A 54 -2.66 10.82 14.85
N SER A 55 -2.84 9.54 15.20
CA SER A 55 -3.47 9.12 16.47
C SER A 55 -2.72 9.67 17.69
N SER A 56 -1.38 9.63 17.68
CA SER A 56 -0.54 10.19 18.75
C SER A 56 -0.59 11.73 18.82
N THR A 57 -0.67 12.41 17.67
CA THR A 57 -0.86 13.86 17.62
C THR A 57 -2.23 14.26 18.17
N LEU A 58 -3.30 13.54 17.79
CA LEU A 58 -4.64 13.73 18.36
C LEU A 58 -4.67 13.51 19.86
N HIS A 59 -4.00 12.46 20.34
CA HIS A 59 -3.86 12.19 21.76
C HIS A 59 -3.24 13.40 22.48
N SER A 60 -2.09 13.87 22.02
CA SER A 60 -1.39 15.01 22.63
C SER A 60 -2.20 16.31 22.57
N TYR A 61 -2.96 16.51 21.48
CA TYR A 61 -3.84 17.67 21.32
C TYR A 61 -4.98 17.67 22.34
N PHE A 62 -5.68 16.55 22.51
CA PHE A 62 -6.79 16.45 23.47
C PHE A 62 -6.36 16.34 24.93
N GLU A 63 -5.11 15.92 25.21
CA GLU A 63 -4.49 16.07 26.54
C GLU A 63 -4.14 17.53 26.89
N GLY A 64 -4.31 18.48 25.96
CA GLY A 64 -4.04 19.90 26.22
C GLY A 64 -2.55 20.25 26.29
N ARG A 65 -1.67 19.41 25.73
CA ARG A 65 -0.21 19.60 25.74
C ARG A 65 0.27 20.68 24.76
N GLU A 66 -0.12 21.93 25.01
CA GLU A 66 0.19 23.12 24.19
C GLU A 66 1.69 23.24 23.86
N GLU A 67 2.56 22.87 24.81
CA GLU A 67 4.01 22.96 24.66
C GLU A 67 4.56 22.16 23.46
N LEU A 68 3.90 21.07 23.07
CA LEU A 68 4.30 20.23 21.94
C LEU A 68 3.91 20.82 20.57
N PHE A 69 3.03 21.83 20.56
CA PHE A 69 2.50 22.40 19.33
C PHE A 69 3.09 23.77 18.98
N LYS A 70 4.04 24.26 19.77
CA LYS A 70 4.71 25.54 19.51
C LYS A 70 5.39 25.55 18.15
N GLY A 71 5.12 26.58 17.35
CA GLY A 71 5.61 26.72 15.99
C GLY A 71 4.84 25.91 14.94
N LEU A 72 3.81 25.16 15.32
CA LEU A 72 2.91 24.45 14.41
C LEU A 72 1.65 25.28 14.15
N ALA A 73 0.96 25.03 13.04
CA ALA A 73 -0.18 25.80 12.59
C ALA A 73 -1.31 25.87 13.63
N ILE A 74 -1.54 24.78 14.37
CA ILE A 74 -2.59 24.72 15.40
C ILE A 74 -2.36 25.67 16.57
N GLU A 75 -1.12 26.09 16.86
CA GLU A 75 -0.82 27.09 17.91
C GLU A 75 -1.61 28.39 17.69
N THR A 76 -1.82 28.78 16.43
CA THR A 76 -2.57 29.99 16.08
C THR A 76 -4.09 29.79 16.03
N LEU A 77 -4.54 28.54 15.94
CA LEU A 77 -5.93 28.16 15.73
C LEU A 77 -6.64 27.81 17.05
N GLU A 78 -6.02 27.00 17.90
CA GLU A 78 -6.55 26.62 19.21
C GLU A 78 -6.12 27.63 20.28
N LYS A 79 -7.07 28.09 21.08
CA LYS A 79 -6.87 29.15 22.08
C LYS A 79 -7.17 28.69 23.50
N GLU A 80 -8.01 27.66 23.65
CA GLU A 80 -8.49 27.22 24.95
C GLU A 80 -7.64 26.08 25.53
N TRP A 81 -6.99 25.27 24.68
CA TRP A 81 -6.17 24.11 25.09
C TRP A 81 -6.83 23.27 26.18
N THR A 82 -8.13 23.01 26.01
CA THR A 82 -8.91 22.29 27.02
C THR A 82 -8.41 20.85 27.13
N GLU A 83 -8.07 20.45 28.36
CA GLU A 83 -7.71 19.08 28.69
C GLU A 83 -8.96 18.17 28.72
N TYR A 84 -8.88 17.04 28.03
CA TYR A 84 -9.90 15.99 28.04
C TYR A 84 -9.28 14.66 28.49
N PRO A 85 -10.04 13.78 29.19
CA PRO A 85 -9.59 12.42 29.41
C PRO A 85 -9.52 11.64 28.08
N VAL A 86 -8.34 11.15 27.73
CA VAL A 86 -8.08 10.42 26.48
C VAL A 86 -7.92 8.91 26.74
N LEU A 87 -8.80 8.11 26.15
CA LEU A 87 -8.71 6.65 26.11
C LEU A 87 -8.14 6.21 24.76
N HIS A 88 -6.83 6.02 24.68
CA HIS A 88 -6.14 5.63 23.44
C HIS A 88 -5.76 4.14 23.42
N PHE A 89 -6.41 3.34 22.58
CA PHE A 89 -6.20 1.90 22.42
C PHE A 89 -5.42 1.59 21.14
N ASP A 90 -4.51 0.60 21.20
CA ASP A 90 -3.75 0.10 20.06
C ASP A 90 -3.99 -1.40 19.88
N LEU A 91 -4.76 -1.77 18.84
CA LEU A 91 -5.13 -3.17 18.61
C LEU A 91 -4.09 -3.95 17.78
N SER A 92 -2.96 -3.32 17.44
CA SER A 92 -1.81 -4.01 16.81
C SER A 92 -1.31 -5.20 17.65
N THR A 93 -1.49 -5.10 18.97
CA THR A 93 -1.10 -6.11 19.97
C THR A 93 -1.92 -7.40 19.92
N PHE A 94 -3.01 -7.43 19.14
CA PHE A 94 -3.86 -8.60 18.92
C PHE A 94 -3.48 -9.40 17.65
N LYS A 95 -2.46 -8.99 16.90
CA LYS A 95 -1.95 -9.77 15.75
C LYS A 95 -1.38 -11.12 16.19
N ASN A 96 -1.59 -12.15 15.39
CA ASN A 96 -1.15 -13.54 15.65
C ASN A 96 -1.58 -14.06 17.04
N CYS A 97 -2.73 -13.59 17.55
CA CYS A 97 -3.18 -13.91 18.89
C CYS A 97 -4.26 -14.98 18.85
N ASP A 98 -4.11 -16.02 19.68
CA ASP A 98 -5.19 -16.98 19.89
C ASP A 98 -6.40 -16.27 20.54
N LEU A 99 -7.60 -16.62 20.08
CA LEU A 99 -8.88 -16.12 20.61
C LEU A 99 -9.00 -16.25 22.13
N SER A 100 -8.42 -17.30 22.71
CA SER A 100 -8.40 -17.53 24.15
C SER A 100 -7.64 -16.47 24.96
N LEU A 101 -6.72 -15.74 24.32
CA LEU A 101 -5.90 -14.69 24.94
C LEU A 101 -6.50 -13.29 24.78
N PHE A 102 -7.59 -13.13 24.02
CA PHE A 102 -8.26 -11.82 23.85
C PHE A 102 -8.68 -11.19 25.19
N PRO A 103 -9.27 -11.93 26.15
CA PRO A 103 -9.59 -11.37 27.46
C PRO A 103 -8.37 -10.78 28.18
N GLU A 104 -7.22 -11.44 28.12
CA GLU A 104 -5.96 -10.97 28.72
C GLU A 104 -5.43 -9.71 28.01
N LYS A 105 -5.50 -9.67 26.67
CA LYS A 105 -5.08 -8.50 25.89
C LYS A 105 -5.94 -7.27 26.19
N PHE A 106 -7.26 -7.42 26.24
CA PHE A 106 -8.15 -6.35 26.66
C PHE A 106 -7.87 -5.92 28.10
N ASP A 107 -7.61 -6.89 28.98
CA ASP A 107 -7.27 -6.63 30.36
C ASP A 107 -6.00 -5.77 30.49
N MET A 108 -4.93 -6.09 29.78
CA MET A 108 -3.72 -5.25 29.74
C MET A 108 -4.00 -3.81 29.30
N GLN A 109 -4.83 -3.62 28.27
CA GLN A 109 -5.12 -2.29 27.74
C GLN A 109 -6.08 -1.46 28.60
N LEU A 110 -7.05 -2.11 29.26
CA LEU A 110 -8.06 -1.45 30.08
C LEU A 110 -7.53 -1.16 31.48
N ARG A 111 -6.74 -2.07 32.07
CA ARG A 111 -6.23 -1.93 33.44
C ARG A 111 -5.45 -0.65 33.69
N ARG A 112 -4.70 -0.16 32.70
CA ARG A 112 -3.96 1.11 32.85
C ARG A 112 -4.90 2.30 33.09
N PHE A 113 -6.04 2.35 32.38
CA PHE A 113 -7.04 3.39 32.53
C PHE A 113 -7.86 3.17 33.80
N GLU A 114 -8.17 1.92 34.14
CA GLU A 114 -8.90 1.62 35.38
C GLU A 114 -8.11 2.06 36.61
N LYS A 115 -6.79 1.84 36.61
CA LYS A 115 -5.90 2.37 37.66
C LYS A 115 -5.86 3.90 37.65
N GLN A 116 -5.77 4.52 36.47
CA GLN A 116 -5.75 5.98 36.33
C GLN A 116 -7.03 6.64 36.88
N PHE A 117 -8.19 6.01 36.67
CA PHE A 117 -9.50 6.52 37.12
C PHE A 117 -10.03 5.83 38.40
N GLY A 118 -9.17 5.13 39.14
CA GLY A 118 -9.52 4.55 40.45
C GLY A 118 -10.67 3.55 40.45
N ILE A 119 -10.82 2.74 39.39
CA ILE A 119 -11.86 1.72 39.29
C ILE A 119 -11.41 0.45 40.02
N GLU A 120 -12.08 0.11 41.13
CA GLU A 120 -11.78 -1.07 41.95
C GLU A 120 -12.65 -2.29 41.61
N ASP A 121 -13.95 -2.07 41.33
CA ASP A 121 -14.90 -3.13 40.94
C ASP A 121 -15.01 -3.23 39.42
N MET A 122 -14.16 -4.08 38.83
CA MET A 122 -14.10 -4.27 37.38
C MET A 122 -15.22 -5.20 36.89
N ARG A 123 -15.99 -4.72 35.92
CA ARG A 123 -16.94 -5.57 35.18
C ARG A 123 -16.19 -6.67 34.40
N LYS A 124 -16.90 -7.75 34.03
CA LYS A 124 -16.27 -8.95 33.43
C LYS A 124 -15.87 -8.81 31.95
N SER A 125 -16.73 -8.21 31.11
CA SER A 125 -16.47 -8.12 29.67
C SER A 125 -15.80 -6.80 29.28
N ALA A 126 -15.07 -6.79 28.16
CA ALA A 126 -14.28 -5.65 27.72
C ALA A 126 -15.17 -4.43 27.42
N GLY A 127 -16.30 -4.61 26.75
CA GLY A 127 -17.26 -3.53 26.49
C GLY A 127 -17.89 -2.97 27.78
N ASN A 128 -18.23 -3.83 28.74
CA ASN A 128 -18.74 -3.35 30.03
C ASN A 128 -17.70 -2.54 30.81
N ARG A 129 -16.44 -2.96 30.80
CA ARG A 129 -15.32 -2.22 31.39
C ARG A 129 -15.10 -0.87 30.68
N LEU A 130 -15.19 -0.85 29.35
CA LEU A 130 -15.11 0.40 28.59
C LEU A 130 -16.26 1.37 28.93
N THR A 131 -17.48 0.86 29.12
CA THR A 131 -18.61 1.68 29.59
C THR A 131 -18.29 2.35 30.94
N GLN A 132 -17.82 1.55 31.90
CA GLN A 132 -17.46 2.04 33.22
C GLN A 132 -16.33 3.07 33.16
N LEU A 133 -15.33 2.85 32.30
CA LEU A 133 -14.25 3.81 32.07
C LEU A 133 -14.75 5.14 31.53
N ILE A 134 -15.66 5.12 30.55
CA ILE A 134 -16.21 6.34 29.96
C ILE A 134 -16.98 7.15 31.03
N GLU A 135 -17.87 6.48 31.77
CA GLU A 135 -18.67 7.12 32.82
C GLU A 135 -17.79 7.67 33.96
N GLN A 136 -16.81 6.87 34.42
CA GLN A 136 -15.95 7.26 35.53
C GLN A 136 -14.97 8.37 35.16
N ALA A 137 -14.39 8.32 33.95
CA ALA A 137 -13.48 9.36 33.48
C ALA A 137 -14.17 10.73 33.40
N GLU A 138 -15.41 10.79 32.90
CA GLU A 138 -16.18 12.04 32.92
C GLU A 138 -16.56 12.46 34.34
N SER A 139 -17.00 11.53 35.19
CA SER A 139 -17.35 11.82 36.59
C SER A 139 -16.17 12.45 37.37
N MET A 140 -14.95 11.94 37.17
CA MET A 140 -13.76 12.42 37.87
C MET A 140 -13.22 13.73 37.30
N THR A 141 -13.24 13.91 35.98
CA THR A 141 -12.64 15.08 35.33
C THR A 141 -13.64 16.22 35.10
N GLY A 142 -14.95 15.94 35.18
CA GLY A 142 -16.01 16.84 34.75
C GLY A 142 -16.04 17.08 33.24
N ARG A 143 -15.31 16.29 32.45
CA ARG A 143 -15.13 16.48 31.01
C ARG A 143 -15.49 15.21 30.24
N LYS A 144 -16.14 15.41 29.09
CA LYS A 144 -16.46 14.34 28.15
C LYS A 144 -15.20 13.65 27.63
N VAL A 145 -15.29 12.37 27.33
CA VAL A 145 -14.16 11.50 27.02
C VAL A 145 -13.78 11.54 25.54
N VAL A 146 -12.48 11.51 25.26
CA VAL A 146 -11.93 11.31 23.93
C VAL A 146 -11.50 9.85 23.77
N ILE A 147 -11.91 9.20 22.68
CA ILE A 147 -11.57 7.80 22.40
C ILE A 147 -10.76 7.73 21.11
N ILE A 148 -9.59 7.10 21.15
CA ILE A 148 -8.73 6.89 19.98
C ILE A 148 -8.45 5.40 19.86
N ILE A 149 -8.67 4.82 18.69
CA ILE A 149 -8.47 3.39 18.44
C ILE A 149 -7.62 3.24 17.18
N ASP A 150 -6.37 2.84 17.38
CA ASP A 150 -5.42 2.56 16.30
C ASP A 150 -5.41 1.07 15.94
N GLU A 151 -5.09 0.80 14.67
CA GLU A 151 -5.10 -0.53 14.05
C GLU A 151 -6.34 -1.37 14.38
N TYR A 152 -7.53 -0.76 14.31
CA TYR A 152 -8.80 -1.38 14.70
C TYR A 152 -9.07 -2.74 14.02
N ASP A 153 -8.48 -2.92 12.84
CA ASP A 153 -8.65 -4.02 11.92
C ASP A 153 -7.58 -5.13 12.07
N ALA A 154 -6.53 -4.90 12.86
CA ALA A 154 -5.46 -5.87 13.11
C ALA A 154 -5.93 -7.28 13.52
N PRO A 155 -6.82 -7.47 14.53
CA PRO A 155 -7.26 -8.80 14.93
C PRO A 155 -8.09 -9.52 13.85
N LEU A 156 -8.76 -8.76 12.99
CA LEU A 156 -9.61 -9.32 11.94
C LEU A 156 -8.77 -9.75 10.73
N LEU A 157 -7.80 -8.92 10.33
CA LEU A 157 -6.86 -9.22 9.24
C LEU A 157 -6.14 -10.55 9.45
N ASP A 158 -5.80 -10.86 10.69
CA ASP A 158 -5.06 -12.06 11.08
C ASP A 158 -5.84 -13.35 10.80
N VAL A 159 -7.15 -13.33 11.07
CA VAL A 159 -8.03 -14.50 10.94
C VAL A 159 -8.88 -14.48 9.67
N LEU A 160 -8.60 -13.60 8.71
CA LEU A 160 -9.44 -13.41 7.52
C LEU A 160 -9.62 -14.66 6.66
N HIS A 161 -8.69 -15.60 6.74
CA HIS A 161 -8.69 -16.86 6.01
C HIS A 161 -9.49 -17.97 6.72
N ASP A 162 -9.94 -17.74 7.96
CA ASP A 162 -10.67 -18.70 8.80
C ASP A 162 -12.04 -18.11 9.17
N GLU A 163 -13.08 -18.49 8.44
CA GLU A 163 -14.45 -17.97 8.62
C GLU A 163 -14.98 -18.18 10.05
N THR A 164 -14.62 -19.28 10.70
CA THR A 164 -15.11 -19.60 12.05
C THR A 164 -14.46 -18.69 13.08
N LYS A 165 -13.14 -18.51 13.00
CA LYS A 165 -12.43 -17.55 13.88
C LYS A 165 -12.82 -16.12 13.59
N LEU A 166 -13.03 -15.76 12.32
CA LEU A 166 -13.42 -14.42 11.91
C LEU A 166 -14.73 -13.99 12.57
N GLU A 167 -15.75 -14.85 12.61
CA GLU A 167 -17.03 -14.54 13.23
C GLU A 167 -16.92 -14.42 14.78
N ALA A 168 -16.08 -15.27 15.39
CA ALA A 168 -15.79 -15.18 16.82
C ALA A 168 -15.08 -13.86 17.18
N VAL A 169 -14.02 -13.49 16.44
CA VAL A 169 -13.32 -12.21 16.61
C VAL A 169 -14.30 -11.05 16.41
N ARG A 170 -15.12 -11.09 15.35
CA ARG A 170 -16.12 -10.05 15.06
C ARG A 170 -17.07 -9.82 16.24
N THR A 171 -17.59 -10.90 16.84
CA THR A 171 -18.50 -10.82 17.98
C THR A 171 -17.83 -10.14 19.18
N ILE A 172 -16.60 -10.53 19.51
CA ILE A 172 -15.83 -9.92 20.60
C ILE A 172 -15.60 -8.43 20.34
N MET A 173 -15.21 -8.08 19.12
CA MET A 173 -14.96 -6.69 18.73
C MET A 173 -16.25 -5.87 18.78
N GLN A 174 -17.38 -6.38 18.31
CA GLN A 174 -18.69 -5.71 18.40
C GLN A 174 -19.07 -5.39 19.85
N GLU A 175 -18.85 -6.32 20.78
CA GLU A 175 -19.08 -6.11 22.21
C GLU A 175 -18.21 -4.99 22.77
N PHE A 176 -16.92 -4.96 22.40
CA PHE A 176 -15.99 -3.92 22.82
C PHE A 176 -16.35 -2.52 22.28
N TYR A 177 -16.86 -2.43 21.05
CA TYR A 177 -17.20 -1.16 20.40
C TYR A 177 -18.59 -0.61 20.76
N ALA A 178 -19.55 -1.48 21.14
CA ALA A 178 -20.92 -1.07 21.49
C ALA A 178 -21.03 0.10 22.51
N PRO A 179 -20.18 0.19 23.56
CA PRO A 179 -20.16 1.30 24.51
C PRO A 179 -20.00 2.68 23.88
N ILE A 180 -19.30 2.79 22.74
CA ILE A 180 -19.06 4.08 22.07
C ILE A 180 -20.39 4.70 21.62
N LYS A 181 -21.32 3.88 21.11
CA LYS A 181 -22.66 4.36 20.75
C LYS A 181 -23.55 4.55 21.99
N ALA A 182 -23.54 3.59 22.90
CA ALA A 182 -24.38 3.62 24.10
C ALA A 182 -24.10 4.85 24.98
N ASN A 183 -22.84 5.27 25.08
CA ASN A 183 -22.39 6.40 25.90
C ASN A 183 -22.14 7.68 25.09
N SER A 184 -22.86 7.86 23.98
CA SER A 184 -22.63 8.98 23.06
C SER A 184 -22.79 10.38 23.70
N SER A 185 -23.52 10.50 24.82
CA SER A 185 -23.65 11.71 25.64
C SER A 185 -22.35 12.10 26.34
N HIS A 186 -21.57 11.09 26.76
CA HIS A 186 -20.35 11.19 27.56
C HIS A 186 -19.08 11.37 26.69
N ILE A 187 -19.19 11.17 25.37
CA ILE A 187 -18.05 11.28 24.45
C ILE A 187 -17.93 12.71 23.91
N HIS A 188 -16.71 13.23 23.88
CA HIS A 188 -16.35 14.48 23.20
C HIS A 188 -15.98 14.21 21.75
N PHE A 189 -15.06 13.27 21.52
CA PHE A 189 -14.52 12.93 20.20
C PHE A 189 -14.14 11.44 20.16
N ALA A 190 -14.32 10.79 19.02
CA ALA A 190 -13.88 9.42 18.79
C ALA A 190 -13.21 9.29 17.42
N PHE A 191 -11.98 8.77 17.40
CA PHE A 191 -11.21 8.52 16.18
C PHE A 191 -10.83 7.05 16.08
N ILE A 192 -11.15 6.43 14.94
CA ILE A 192 -10.83 5.04 14.65
C ILE A 192 -10.06 4.98 13.34
N THR A 193 -8.94 4.27 13.33
CA THR A 193 -8.10 4.16 12.13
C THR A 193 -7.54 2.76 11.92
N GLY A 194 -7.29 2.42 10.65
CA GLY A 194 -6.84 1.10 10.20
C GLY A 194 -6.45 1.10 8.73
N ILE A 195 -6.18 -0.09 8.19
CA ILE A 195 -5.81 -0.27 6.77
C ILE A 195 -7.05 -0.48 5.93
N THR A 196 -7.81 -1.48 6.32
CA THR A 196 -8.98 -1.96 5.61
C THR A 196 -10.24 -1.34 6.16
N LYS A 197 -11.27 -1.29 5.31
CA LYS A 197 -12.62 -1.00 5.75
C LYS A 197 -13.37 -2.32 5.87
N PHE A 198 -13.03 -3.14 6.88
CA PHE A 198 -13.89 -4.27 7.22
C PHE A 198 -15.29 -3.74 7.39
N SER A 199 -16.20 -4.26 6.57
CA SER A 199 -17.44 -3.58 6.22
C SER A 199 -18.07 -2.88 7.40
N GLN A 200 -18.37 -1.59 7.24
CA GLN A 200 -19.16 -0.83 8.21
C GLN A 200 -20.49 -1.51 8.56
N LEU A 201 -21.00 -2.38 7.68
CA LEU A 201 -22.20 -3.22 7.89
C LEU A 201 -22.04 -4.33 8.96
N SER A 202 -20.82 -4.68 9.40
CA SER A 202 -20.57 -5.77 10.36
C SER A 202 -20.17 -5.24 11.75
N ILE A 203 -18.90 -4.93 12.01
CA ILE A 203 -18.46 -4.51 13.36
C ILE A 203 -18.99 -3.13 13.74
N PHE A 204 -19.03 -2.21 12.78
CA PHE A 204 -19.60 -0.87 12.97
C PHE A 204 -21.13 -0.83 12.81
N SER A 205 -21.81 -1.96 12.63
CA SER A 205 -23.29 -1.98 12.77
C SER A 205 -23.71 -1.48 14.17
N THR A 206 -22.85 -1.66 15.17
CA THR A 206 -23.02 -1.11 16.52
C THR A 206 -22.64 0.36 16.64
N ILE A 207 -21.89 0.96 15.69
CA ILE A 207 -21.49 2.38 15.65
C ILE A 207 -21.78 2.96 14.25
N ASN A 208 -23.06 3.19 13.94
CA ASN A 208 -23.51 3.63 12.62
C ASN A 208 -23.37 5.16 12.36
N ASN A 209 -22.70 5.88 13.24
CA ASN A 209 -22.51 7.34 13.20
C ASN A 209 -21.08 7.77 12.86
N LEU A 210 -20.19 6.83 12.47
CA LEU A 210 -18.83 7.15 12.04
C LEU A 210 -18.84 7.91 10.71
N THR A 211 -18.21 9.08 10.70
CA THR A 211 -17.94 9.83 9.47
C THR A 211 -16.66 9.30 8.83
N ASN A 212 -16.76 8.71 7.65
CA ASN A 212 -15.60 8.23 6.91
C ASN A 212 -14.97 9.36 6.09
N ILE A 213 -13.83 9.87 6.55
CA ILE A 213 -13.10 10.97 5.88
C ILE A 213 -12.06 10.46 4.88
N SER A 214 -11.97 9.15 4.66
CA SER A 214 -10.87 8.56 3.90
C SER A 214 -10.82 9.03 2.44
N MET A 215 -11.97 9.32 1.83
CA MET A 215 -12.06 9.86 0.48
C MET A 215 -12.53 11.32 0.44
N ASP A 216 -12.58 11.98 1.59
CA ASP A 216 -12.94 13.39 1.67
C ASP A 216 -11.76 14.23 1.13
N PRO A 217 -11.96 15.06 0.08
CA PRO A 217 -10.92 15.93 -0.45
C PRO A 217 -10.28 16.83 0.62
N GLU A 218 -11.07 17.31 1.60
CA GLU A 218 -10.59 18.22 2.66
C GLU A 218 -9.51 17.59 3.54
N PHE A 219 -9.57 16.27 3.75
CA PHE A 219 -8.63 15.51 4.58
C PHE A 219 -7.76 14.55 3.76
N SER A 220 -7.71 14.73 2.44
CA SER A 220 -6.94 13.87 1.54
C SER A 220 -5.46 13.80 1.95
N THR A 221 -4.88 14.96 2.33
CA THR A 221 -3.47 15.16 2.70
C THR A 221 -3.18 15.07 4.20
N ILE A 222 -4.16 14.69 5.04
CA ILE A 222 -3.98 14.55 6.51
C ILE A 222 -2.91 13.52 6.88
N CYS A 223 -2.66 12.57 5.98
CA CYS A 223 -1.60 11.57 6.07
C CYS A 223 -0.79 11.58 4.77
N GLY A 224 0.52 11.35 4.89
CA GLY A 224 1.46 11.47 3.78
C GLY A 224 2.01 12.89 3.61
N ILE A 225 2.84 13.07 2.60
CA ILE A 225 3.57 14.31 2.35
C ILE A 225 3.21 14.82 0.97
N THR A 226 2.78 16.07 0.85
CA THR A 226 2.45 16.68 -0.45
C THR A 226 3.72 17.12 -1.17
N LYS A 227 3.59 17.38 -2.47
CA LYS A 227 4.68 17.99 -3.24
C LYS A 227 5.14 19.34 -2.70
N ASP A 228 4.21 20.16 -2.22
CA ASP A 228 4.54 21.47 -1.63
C ASP A 228 5.35 21.32 -0.34
N GLU A 229 4.95 20.39 0.53
CA GLU A 229 5.67 20.07 1.77
C GLU A 229 7.07 19.49 1.49
N LEU A 230 7.18 18.66 0.45
CA LEU A 230 8.47 18.17 -0.02
C LEU A 230 9.39 19.31 -0.50
N ASP A 231 8.85 20.26 -1.26
CA ASP A 231 9.62 21.37 -1.84
C ASP A 231 9.90 22.51 -0.84
N THR A 232 9.19 22.57 0.29
CA THR A 232 9.33 23.58 1.34
C THR A 232 10.07 23.04 2.57
N VAL A 233 9.51 22.04 3.26
CA VAL A 233 10.03 21.50 4.53
C VAL A 233 11.28 20.64 4.32
N LEU A 234 11.33 19.90 3.20
CA LEU A 234 12.35 18.86 2.93
C LEU A 234 13.36 19.28 1.86
N LYS A 235 13.36 20.55 1.46
CA LYS A 235 14.23 21.10 0.41
C LYS A 235 15.72 20.82 0.65
N GLU A 236 16.18 21.03 1.88
CA GLU A 236 17.58 20.79 2.26
C GLU A 236 17.94 19.31 2.22
N ASP A 237 17.02 18.45 2.64
CA ASP A 237 17.18 16.99 2.69
C ASP A 237 17.35 16.42 1.27
N ILE A 238 16.57 16.95 0.31
CA ILE A 238 16.71 16.61 -1.12
C ILE A 238 18.08 17.02 -1.65
N ALA A 239 18.57 18.21 -1.29
CA ALA A 239 19.88 18.68 -1.74
C ALA A 239 21.02 17.81 -1.17
N LEU A 240 20.92 17.42 0.11
CA LEU A 240 21.87 16.52 0.75
C LEU A 240 21.85 15.13 0.09
N LEU A 241 20.67 14.58 -0.15
CA LEU A 241 20.49 13.29 -0.81
C LEU A 241 21.05 13.32 -2.25
N ALA A 242 20.77 14.38 -2.99
CA ALA A 242 21.31 14.60 -4.35
C ALA A 242 22.84 14.61 -4.36
N SER A 243 23.44 15.34 -3.42
CA SER A 243 24.90 15.40 -3.27
C SER A 243 25.51 14.03 -2.94
N LYS A 244 24.89 13.25 -2.05
CA LYS A 244 25.35 11.89 -1.68
C LYS A 244 25.27 10.89 -2.85
N ASN A 245 24.29 11.05 -3.73
CA ASN A 245 24.06 10.16 -4.87
C ASN A 245 24.66 10.68 -6.18
N HIS A 246 25.44 11.76 -6.14
CA HIS A 246 26.10 12.36 -7.31
C HIS A 246 25.15 12.70 -8.46
N VAL A 247 23.95 13.18 -8.15
CA VAL A 247 22.96 13.63 -9.14
C VAL A 247 22.56 15.09 -8.89
N SER A 248 21.99 15.74 -9.89
CA SER A 248 21.47 17.10 -9.72
C SER A 248 20.26 17.11 -8.77
N TYR A 249 20.02 18.24 -8.10
CA TYR A 249 18.81 18.44 -7.27
C TYR A 249 17.52 18.12 -8.03
N LYS A 250 17.43 18.58 -9.30
CA LYS A 250 16.28 18.30 -10.17
C LYS A 250 16.11 16.80 -10.40
N ARG A 251 17.22 16.08 -10.68
CA ARG A 251 17.15 14.64 -10.90
C ARG A 251 16.78 13.88 -9.63
N MET A 252 17.28 14.27 -8.46
CA MET A 252 16.89 13.66 -7.20
C MET A 252 15.40 13.85 -6.92
N ARG A 253 14.84 15.04 -7.17
CA ARG A 253 13.39 15.26 -7.07
C ARG A 253 12.59 14.33 -7.99
N GLU A 254 13.03 14.14 -9.22
CA GLU A 254 12.40 13.20 -10.15
C GLU A 254 12.49 11.77 -9.62
N LEU A 255 13.63 11.34 -9.09
CA LEU A 255 13.80 10.01 -8.50
C LEU A 255 12.88 9.80 -7.28
N LEU A 256 12.80 10.76 -6.37
CA LEU A 256 11.88 10.70 -5.23
C LEU A 256 10.43 10.59 -5.69
N ARG A 257 10.05 11.38 -6.71
CA ARG A 257 8.72 11.33 -7.31
C ARG A 257 8.42 9.98 -7.95
N GLU A 258 9.33 9.49 -8.78
CA GLU A 258 9.17 8.21 -9.47
C GLU A 258 9.03 7.03 -8.47
N ASN A 259 9.71 7.10 -7.32
CA ASN A 259 9.76 5.98 -6.36
C ASN A 259 8.72 6.07 -5.25
N TYR A 260 8.35 7.25 -4.75
CA TYR A 260 7.55 7.36 -3.52
C TYR A 260 6.25 8.16 -3.66
N ASP A 261 6.02 8.82 -4.80
CA ASP A 261 4.81 9.64 -5.06
C ASP A 261 3.66 8.83 -5.67
N GLY A 262 2.57 9.51 -6.04
CA GLY A 262 1.56 9.02 -6.97
C GLY A 262 0.32 8.48 -6.30
N TYR A 263 0.17 8.64 -4.98
CA TYR A 263 -1.03 8.26 -4.25
C TYR A 263 -2.08 9.37 -4.26
N HIS A 264 -3.30 9.02 -4.62
CA HIS A 264 -4.50 9.84 -4.49
C HIS A 264 -5.58 9.08 -3.73
N PHE A 265 -6.19 9.74 -2.73
CA PHE A 265 -7.21 9.15 -1.87
C PHE A 265 -8.62 9.68 -2.14
N SER A 266 -8.77 10.72 -2.95
CA SER A 266 -10.03 11.39 -3.27
C SER A 266 -10.18 11.60 -4.78
N ARG A 267 -11.40 11.95 -5.22
CA ARG A 267 -11.71 12.30 -6.63
C ARG A 267 -10.87 13.43 -7.20
N GLU A 268 -10.52 14.37 -6.33
CA GLU A 268 -9.71 15.55 -6.56
C GLU A 268 -8.76 15.59 -5.37
N GLY A 269 -7.47 15.45 -5.64
CA GLY A 269 -6.46 15.34 -4.60
C GLY A 269 -5.10 15.67 -5.20
N GLU A 270 -4.22 16.17 -4.36
CA GLU A 270 -2.82 16.35 -4.73
C GLU A 270 -2.10 15.00 -4.71
N ASP A 271 -1.00 14.93 -5.46
CA ASP A 271 -0.05 13.83 -5.39
C ASP A 271 0.54 13.73 -3.97
N ILE A 272 0.39 12.55 -3.35
CA ILE A 272 0.87 12.29 -1.99
C ILE A 272 2.01 11.27 -2.02
N PHE A 273 3.10 11.62 -1.36
CA PHE A 273 4.26 10.77 -1.11
C PHE A 273 4.03 9.86 0.09
N ASN A 274 4.53 8.63 -0.01
CA ASN A 274 4.62 7.73 1.15
C ASN A 274 5.61 8.32 2.18
N PRO A 275 5.15 8.68 3.39
CA PRO A 275 5.99 9.40 4.35
C PRO A 275 7.09 8.51 4.92
N TYR A 276 6.84 7.22 5.11
CA TYR A 276 7.83 6.30 5.65
C TYR A 276 8.97 6.05 4.66
N SER A 277 8.65 5.73 3.40
CA SER A 277 9.67 5.50 2.37
C SER A 277 10.53 6.74 2.15
N LEU A 278 9.89 7.92 2.15
CA LEU A 278 10.57 9.19 1.99
C LEU A 278 11.54 9.47 3.15
N MET A 279 11.06 9.37 4.40
CA MET A 279 11.92 9.58 5.58
C MET A 279 13.05 8.54 5.67
N ARG A 280 12.76 7.29 5.29
CA ARG A 280 13.76 6.22 5.26
C ARG A 280 14.82 6.47 4.20
N SER A 281 14.46 6.96 3.02
CA SER A 281 15.40 7.34 1.97
C SER A 281 16.35 8.44 2.41
N PHE A 282 15.84 9.48 3.05
CA PHE A 282 16.70 10.56 3.57
C PHE A 282 17.64 10.07 4.67
N ALA A 283 17.14 9.23 5.60
CA ALA A 283 17.96 8.65 6.65
C ALA A 283 19.04 7.70 6.11
N ALA A 284 18.70 6.86 5.13
CA ALA A 284 19.63 5.91 4.51
C ALA A 284 20.64 6.62 3.60
N GLY A 285 20.24 7.73 2.98
CA GLY A 285 21.07 8.48 2.04
C GLY A 285 21.05 7.96 0.61
N PHE A 286 20.10 7.10 0.24
CA PHE A 286 19.89 6.60 -1.12
C PHE A 286 18.41 6.26 -1.37
N ILE A 287 18.06 5.99 -2.63
CA ILE A 287 16.71 5.55 -3.03
C ILE A 287 16.69 4.02 -3.02
N ASP A 288 15.68 3.44 -2.39
CA ASP A 288 15.44 1.98 -2.36
C ASP A 288 13.96 1.67 -2.07
N ASN A 289 13.61 0.38 -2.07
CA ASN A 289 12.28 -0.14 -1.75
C ASN A 289 12.13 -0.34 -0.23
N TYR A 290 11.62 0.67 0.47
CA TYR A 290 11.47 0.69 1.93
C TYR A 290 10.07 0.27 2.41
N TRP A 291 9.02 0.54 1.63
CA TRP A 291 7.64 0.21 1.98
C TRP A 291 7.41 -1.30 2.05
N TYR A 292 7.89 -2.03 1.04
CA TYR A 292 7.73 -3.47 0.86
C TYR A 292 8.43 -4.30 1.93
N ALA A 293 9.66 -3.92 2.35
CA ALA A 293 10.40 -4.59 3.42
C ALA A 293 9.63 -4.67 4.76
N SER A 294 8.57 -3.86 4.92
CA SER A 294 7.71 -3.82 6.11
C SER A 294 6.48 -4.76 6.06
N GLY A 295 6.35 -5.59 5.02
CA GLY A 295 5.58 -6.85 5.05
C GLY A 295 4.29 -6.89 4.22
N THR A 296 4.32 -7.67 3.13
CA THR A 296 3.14 -8.07 2.33
C THR A 296 2.38 -9.17 3.06
N SER A 297 1.06 -9.01 3.22
CA SER A 297 0.25 -10.09 3.77
C SER A 297 0.14 -11.21 2.74
N THR A 298 0.59 -12.41 3.11
CA THR A 298 0.31 -13.66 2.37
C THR A 298 -1.16 -13.75 1.96
N TYR A 299 -2.06 -13.22 2.80
CA TYR A 299 -3.49 -13.08 2.51
C TYR A 299 -3.81 -12.35 1.20
N LEU A 300 -3.22 -11.17 0.94
CA LEU A 300 -3.51 -10.44 -0.31
C LEU A 300 -3.19 -11.31 -1.52
N ILE A 301 -2.04 -11.98 -1.46
CA ILE A 301 -1.60 -12.82 -2.57
C ILE A 301 -2.51 -14.03 -2.75
N HIS A 302 -2.91 -14.69 -1.65
CA HIS A 302 -3.90 -15.77 -1.70
C HIS A 302 -5.22 -15.32 -2.32
N GLN A 303 -5.70 -14.10 -2.00
CA GLN A 303 -6.91 -13.54 -2.60
C GLN A 303 -6.73 -13.25 -4.10
N MET A 304 -5.56 -12.73 -4.50
CA MET A 304 -5.25 -12.53 -5.92
C MET A 304 -5.26 -13.85 -6.70
N GLN A 305 -4.71 -14.92 -6.11
CA GLN A 305 -4.77 -16.26 -6.69
C GLN A 305 -6.20 -16.81 -6.76
N HIS A 306 -6.95 -16.69 -5.67
CA HIS A 306 -8.33 -17.17 -5.56
C HIS A 306 -9.25 -16.52 -6.60
N PHE A 307 -9.13 -15.20 -6.78
CA PHE A 307 -9.92 -14.46 -7.77
C PHE A 307 -9.31 -14.46 -9.18
N HIS A 308 -8.20 -15.18 -9.41
CA HIS A 308 -7.48 -15.20 -10.68
C HIS A 308 -7.19 -13.79 -11.23
N THR A 309 -6.70 -12.91 -10.35
CA THR A 309 -6.44 -11.50 -10.69
C THR A 309 -5.43 -11.39 -11.82
N ASP A 310 -5.81 -10.69 -12.90
CA ASP A 310 -4.91 -10.39 -14.01
C ASP A 310 -3.96 -9.25 -13.62
N VAL A 311 -2.72 -9.62 -13.30
CA VAL A 311 -1.67 -8.69 -12.88
C VAL A 311 -1.27 -7.70 -13.98
N THR A 312 -1.50 -8.03 -15.25
CA THR A 312 -1.14 -7.17 -16.40
C THR A 312 -2.09 -5.98 -16.58
N THR A 313 -3.27 -6.04 -15.94
CA THR A 313 -4.31 -5.00 -16.01
C THR A 313 -4.30 -4.03 -14.84
N LEU A 314 -3.41 -4.24 -13.86
CA LEU A 314 -3.39 -3.47 -12.61
C LEU A 314 -3.17 -1.96 -12.80
N ASP A 315 -2.59 -1.53 -13.92
CA ASP A 315 -2.36 -0.11 -14.23
C ASP A 315 -3.53 0.62 -14.89
N ASP A 316 -4.58 -0.10 -15.29
CA ASP A 316 -5.76 0.47 -15.97
C ASP A 316 -7.05 -0.25 -15.52
N MET A 317 -7.32 -0.24 -14.21
CA MET A 317 -8.53 -0.84 -13.65
C MET A 317 -9.63 0.21 -13.49
N PHE A 318 -10.81 -0.06 -14.06
CA PHE A 318 -11.99 0.78 -13.84
C PHE A 318 -12.85 0.24 -12.69
N ALA A 319 -13.24 1.12 -11.76
CA ALA A 319 -14.07 0.76 -10.62
C ALA A 319 -14.98 1.91 -10.16
N PHE A 320 -16.11 1.57 -9.57
CA PHE A 320 -16.95 2.52 -8.83
C PHE A 320 -16.51 2.62 -7.38
N SER A 321 -16.85 3.71 -6.70
CA SER A 321 -16.52 3.92 -5.28
C SER A 321 -17.01 2.79 -4.36
N SER A 322 -18.14 2.16 -4.69
CA SER A 322 -18.68 1.02 -3.96
C SER A 322 -17.79 -0.24 -4.03
N SER A 323 -16.91 -0.33 -5.03
CA SER A 323 -15.94 -1.42 -5.15
C SER A 323 -14.77 -1.28 -4.16
N PHE A 324 -14.50 -0.08 -3.64
CA PHE A 324 -13.42 0.12 -2.66
C PHE A 324 -13.77 -0.40 -1.28
N ASP A 325 -15.06 -0.52 -0.97
CA ASP A 325 -15.58 -0.73 0.38
C ASP A 325 -16.45 -2.00 0.47
N ARG A 326 -16.09 -3.06 -0.28
CA ARG A 326 -16.82 -4.34 -0.24
C ARG A 326 -16.44 -5.17 1.00
N PRO A 327 -17.42 -5.76 1.72
CA PRO A 327 -17.14 -6.76 2.76
C PRO A 327 -16.37 -7.95 2.18
N THR A 328 -15.44 -8.51 2.94
CA THR A 328 -14.63 -9.67 2.53
C THR A 328 -15.47 -10.85 2.02
N GLU A 329 -16.58 -11.14 2.69
CA GLU A 329 -17.53 -12.22 2.36
C GLU A 329 -18.27 -12.00 1.02
N LYS A 330 -18.29 -10.77 0.51
CA LYS A 330 -18.95 -10.39 -0.74
C LYS A 330 -17.94 -9.93 -1.80
N MET A 331 -16.65 -10.13 -1.56
CA MET A 331 -15.63 -9.81 -2.55
C MET A 331 -15.74 -10.80 -3.72
N SER A 332 -15.83 -10.25 -4.93
CA SER A 332 -15.76 -10.99 -6.19
C SER A 332 -14.41 -10.84 -6.88
N ASP A 333 -13.57 -9.97 -6.35
CA ASP A 333 -12.28 -9.56 -6.91
C ASP A 333 -11.36 -9.07 -5.77
N ALA A 334 -10.06 -9.00 -6.03
CA ALA A 334 -9.06 -8.53 -5.07
C ALA A 334 -8.96 -6.99 -4.98
N LEU A 335 -9.73 -6.25 -5.77
CA LEU A 335 -9.60 -4.79 -5.92
C LEU A 335 -9.73 -4.02 -4.60
N PRO A 336 -10.73 -4.28 -3.73
CA PRO A 336 -10.82 -3.56 -2.46
C PRO A 336 -9.57 -3.74 -1.60
N LEU A 337 -9.01 -4.95 -1.55
CA LEU A 337 -7.80 -5.24 -0.78
C LEU A 337 -6.58 -4.54 -1.38
N LEU A 338 -6.40 -4.61 -2.71
CA LEU A 338 -5.31 -3.95 -3.42
C LEU A 338 -5.32 -2.43 -3.21
N TYR A 339 -6.50 -1.80 -3.27
CA TYR A 339 -6.65 -0.37 -3.02
C TYR A 339 -6.41 -0.01 -1.54
N GLN A 340 -7.08 -0.68 -0.61
CA GLN A 340 -6.98 -0.36 0.82
C GLN A 340 -5.59 -0.60 1.40
N SER A 341 -4.88 -1.63 0.91
CA SER A 341 -3.51 -1.91 1.33
C SER A 341 -2.46 -1.06 0.61
N GLY A 342 -2.84 -0.27 -0.40
CA GLY A 342 -1.97 0.71 -1.06
C GLY A 342 -1.20 0.19 -2.28
N TYR A 343 -1.55 -0.98 -2.82
CA TYR A 343 -1.01 -1.47 -4.10
C TYR A 343 -1.63 -0.79 -5.31
N LEU A 344 -2.87 -0.31 -5.16
CA LEU A 344 -3.57 0.50 -6.15
C LEU A 344 -3.94 1.86 -5.55
N THR A 345 -3.99 2.86 -6.43
CA THR A 345 -4.42 4.21 -6.09
C THR A 345 -5.22 4.81 -7.23
N ILE A 346 -5.97 5.89 -6.95
CA ILE A 346 -6.74 6.59 -7.96
C ILE A 346 -5.76 7.29 -8.91
N LYS A 347 -5.89 7.00 -10.21
CA LYS A 347 -5.16 7.69 -11.29
C LYS A 347 -6.02 8.74 -11.98
N LYS A 348 -7.34 8.50 -12.06
CA LYS A 348 -8.28 9.42 -12.67
C LYS A 348 -9.69 9.20 -12.14
N TYR A 349 -10.42 10.29 -11.92
CA TYR A 349 -11.87 10.26 -11.72
C TYR A 349 -12.58 10.68 -13.02
N ASP A 350 -13.63 9.96 -13.39
CA ASP A 350 -14.52 10.33 -14.48
C ASP A 350 -15.87 10.84 -13.93
N PRO A 351 -16.11 12.16 -13.96
CA PRO A 351 -17.37 12.76 -13.48
C PRO A 351 -18.61 12.31 -14.25
N LEU A 352 -18.48 11.82 -15.49
CA LEU A 352 -19.62 11.39 -16.30
C LEU A 352 -20.18 10.05 -15.83
N SER A 353 -19.29 9.08 -15.58
CA SER A 353 -19.67 7.76 -15.08
C SER A 353 -19.71 7.68 -13.54
N ASN A 354 -19.18 8.69 -12.83
CA ASN A 354 -18.83 8.60 -11.41
C ASN A 354 -17.89 7.41 -11.10
N GLY A 355 -17.07 7.04 -12.08
CA GLY A 355 -16.10 5.96 -12.00
C GLY A 355 -14.68 6.45 -11.75
N TYR A 356 -13.83 5.53 -11.34
CA TYR A 356 -12.42 5.77 -11.03
C TYR A 356 -11.57 4.80 -11.86
N TYR A 357 -10.47 5.31 -12.40
CA TYR A 357 -9.39 4.52 -12.95
C TYR A 357 -8.31 4.39 -11.89
N LEU A 358 -7.89 3.16 -11.63
CA LEU A 358 -6.85 2.80 -10.67
C LEU A 358 -5.61 2.32 -11.37
N GLY A 359 -4.48 2.52 -10.71
CA GLY A 359 -3.18 2.02 -11.16
C GLY A 359 -2.21 1.84 -10.01
N ILE A 360 -1.07 1.23 -10.28
CA ILE A 360 0.01 1.11 -9.29
C ILE A 360 0.57 2.52 -9.01
N PRO A 361 0.74 2.94 -7.74
CA PRO A 361 1.10 4.31 -7.39
C PRO A 361 2.45 4.73 -7.99
N ASN A 362 3.49 3.92 -7.78
CA ASN A 362 4.86 4.25 -8.11
C ASN A 362 5.73 3.00 -8.35
N LYS A 363 7.00 3.27 -8.62
CA LYS A 363 8.03 2.27 -8.89
C LYS A 363 8.30 1.34 -7.69
N GLU A 364 8.32 1.86 -6.46
CA GLU A 364 8.56 1.06 -5.26
C GLU A 364 7.49 -0.03 -5.08
N VAL A 365 6.22 0.36 -5.18
CA VAL A 365 5.09 -0.57 -5.04
C VAL A 365 5.06 -1.58 -6.18
N ARG A 366 5.37 -1.16 -7.41
CA ARG A 366 5.47 -2.08 -8.55
C ARG A 366 6.53 -3.14 -8.30
N ALA A 367 7.75 -2.71 -7.97
CA ALA A 367 8.87 -3.63 -7.74
C ALA A 367 8.53 -4.63 -6.62
N GLY A 368 8.05 -4.13 -5.47
CA GLY A 368 7.70 -4.99 -4.34
C GLY A 368 6.56 -5.98 -4.64
N LEU A 369 5.50 -5.54 -5.33
CA LEU A 369 4.40 -6.44 -5.71
C LEU A 369 4.86 -7.54 -6.67
N MET A 370 5.64 -7.19 -7.69
CA MET A 370 6.11 -8.14 -8.70
C MET A 370 7.11 -9.13 -8.12
N GLU A 371 8.01 -8.67 -7.24
CA GLU A 371 8.92 -9.51 -6.48
C GLU A 371 8.16 -10.55 -5.63
N ASN A 372 7.03 -10.17 -5.02
CA ASN A 372 6.22 -11.09 -4.22
C ASN A 372 5.42 -12.09 -5.07
N LEU A 373 5.03 -11.72 -6.29
CA LEU A 373 4.25 -12.58 -7.20
C LEU A 373 5.12 -13.57 -7.98
N LEU A 374 6.35 -13.20 -8.33
CA LEU A 374 7.21 -14.03 -9.20
C LEU A 374 7.45 -15.45 -8.65
N PRO A 375 7.83 -15.65 -7.37
CA PRO A 375 8.02 -16.98 -6.78
C PRO A 375 6.74 -17.83 -6.83
N ILE A 376 5.58 -17.17 -6.74
CA ILE A 376 4.28 -17.81 -6.64
C ILE A 376 3.79 -18.28 -8.02
N TYR A 377 4.01 -17.48 -9.07
CA TYR A 377 3.69 -17.89 -10.45
C TYR A 377 4.70 -18.89 -11.01
N SER A 378 5.95 -18.86 -10.54
CA SER A 378 7.01 -19.77 -10.96
C SER A 378 7.16 -21.03 -10.10
N GLY A 379 6.56 -21.08 -8.90
CA GLY A 379 6.71 -22.19 -7.95
C GLY A 379 8.13 -22.33 -7.37
N LYS A 380 8.88 -21.24 -7.25
CA LYS A 380 10.31 -21.24 -6.89
C LYS A 380 10.61 -20.54 -5.57
N SER A 381 11.87 -20.60 -5.15
CA SER A 381 12.37 -19.70 -4.12
C SER A 381 12.60 -18.28 -4.65
N ASP A 382 12.44 -17.30 -3.77
CA ASP A 382 12.69 -15.88 -4.04
C ASP A 382 14.08 -15.66 -4.65
N SER A 383 15.11 -16.31 -4.10
CA SER A 383 16.49 -16.19 -4.55
C SER A 383 16.71 -16.61 -6.01
N GLN A 384 16.05 -17.67 -6.47
CA GLN A 384 16.17 -18.15 -7.84
C GLN A 384 15.46 -17.22 -8.82
N SER A 385 14.26 -16.76 -8.45
CA SER A 385 13.45 -15.83 -9.24
C SER A 385 14.09 -14.46 -9.38
N LEU A 386 14.60 -13.90 -8.28
CA LEU A 386 15.33 -12.63 -8.28
C LEU A 386 16.65 -12.71 -9.05
N GLY A 387 17.41 -13.79 -8.85
CA GLY A 387 18.67 -14.00 -9.56
C GLY A 387 18.48 -14.07 -11.07
N PHE A 388 17.46 -14.79 -11.53
CA PHE A 388 17.10 -14.85 -12.95
C PHE A 388 16.76 -13.47 -13.51
N ALA A 389 15.83 -12.75 -12.89
CA ALA A 389 15.38 -11.45 -13.40
C ALA A 389 16.52 -10.42 -13.51
N ALA A 390 17.41 -10.39 -12.52
CA ALA A 390 18.56 -9.49 -12.53
C ALA A 390 19.54 -9.80 -13.68
N LEU A 391 19.86 -11.08 -13.88
CA LEU A 391 20.76 -11.51 -14.96
C LEU A 391 20.13 -11.30 -16.33
N PHE A 392 18.86 -11.65 -16.47
CA PHE A 392 18.09 -11.49 -17.71
C PHE A 392 18.06 -10.03 -18.16
N TYR A 393 17.73 -9.12 -17.23
CA TYR A 393 17.71 -7.69 -17.51
C TYR A 393 19.10 -7.13 -17.84
N ARG A 394 20.13 -7.53 -17.08
CA ARG A 394 21.51 -7.13 -17.36
C ARG A 394 21.91 -7.51 -18.78
N ASP A 395 21.64 -8.74 -19.19
CA ASP A 395 22.08 -9.26 -20.48
C ASP A 395 21.33 -8.58 -21.64
N LEU A 396 20.03 -8.28 -21.48
CA LEU A 396 19.29 -7.42 -22.41
C LEU A 396 19.94 -6.03 -22.53
N LEU A 397 20.26 -5.36 -21.42
CA LEU A 397 20.87 -4.01 -21.44
C LEU A 397 22.25 -3.98 -22.09
N THR A 398 23.03 -5.06 -21.95
CA THR A 398 24.35 -5.16 -22.57
C THR A 398 24.30 -5.63 -24.02
N GLY A 399 23.11 -5.89 -24.58
CA GLY A 399 22.92 -6.38 -25.95
C GLY A 399 23.21 -7.89 -26.12
N ASN A 400 23.36 -8.64 -25.04
CA ASN A 400 23.60 -10.09 -25.05
C ASN A 400 22.26 -10.84 -25.09
N ILE A 401 21.45 -10.61 -26.13
CA ILE A 401 20.08 -11.12 -26.21
C ILE A 401 20.03 -12.65 -26.18
N ASP A 402 20.94 -13.34 -26.88
CA ASP A 402 21.03 -14.81 -26.83
C ASP A 402 21.24 -15.35 -25.41
N GLN A 403 22.13 -14.71 -24.64
CA GLN A 403 22.39 -15.11 -23.26
C GLN A 403 21.17 -14.87 -22.36
N ALA A 404 20.42 -13.80 -22.60
CA ALA A 404 19.17 -13.53 -21.91
C ALA A 404 18.11 -14.59 -22.24
N MET A 405 17.98 -15.00 -23.51
CA MET A 405 17.04 -16.05 -23.92
C MET A 405 17.42 -17.42 -23.38
N GLU A 406 18.72 -17.77 -23.33
CA GLU A 406 19.18 -19.00 -22.69
C GLU A 406 18.88 -19.03 -21.17
N GLN A 407 19.03 -17.89 -20.49
CA GLN A 407 18.63 -17.79 -19.08
C GLN A 407 17.12 -17.95 -18.91
N MET A 408 16.31 -17.37 -19.80
CA MET A 408 14.86 -17.55 -19.80
C MET A 408 14.49 -19.01 -20.00
N LYS A 409 15.11 -19.67 -20.98
CA LYS A 409 14.94 -21.11 -21.24
C LYS A 409 15.28 -21.96 -20.02
N ALA A 410 16.43 -21.72 -19.40
CA ALA A 410 16.85 -22.41 -18.18
C ALA A 410 15.88 -22.13 -17.01
N TYR A 411 15.38 -20.91 -16.89
CA TYR A 411 14.43 -20.53 -15.85
C TYR A 411 13.09 -21.25 -16.03
N PHE A 412 12.46 -21.18 -17.21
CA PHE A 412 11.17 -21.86 -17.43
C PHE A 412 11.31 -23.39 -17.33
N ALA A 413 12.40 -23.97 -17.83
CA ALA A 413 12.66 -25.41 -17.71
C ALA A 413 12.85 -25.89 -16.25
N SER A 414 13.22 -25.00 -15.34
CA SER A 414 13.40 -25.28 -13.91
C SER A 414 12.18 -24.93 -13.05
N ILE A 415 11.03 -24.63 -13.65
CA ILE A 415 9.75 -24.50 -12.94
C ILE A 415 9.25 -25.91 -12.57
N PRO A 416 8.98 -26.22 -11.28
CA PRO A 416 8.56 -27.55 -10.87
C PRO A 416 7.17 -27.90 -11.42
N TYR A 417 6.89 -29.21 -11.50
CA TYR A 417 5.53 -29.68 -11.71
C TYR A 417 4.66 -29.23 -10.52
N PRO A 418 3.44 -28.71 -10.74
CA PRO A 418 2.54 -28.42 -9.64
C PRO A 418 2.27 -29.71 -8.84
N GLU A 419 2.66 -29.74 -7.58
CA GLU A 419 2.31 -30.85 -6.69
C GLU A 419 0.78 -30.87 -6.50
N GLY A 420 0.15 -32.03 -6.68
CA GLY A 420 -1.28 -32.22 -6.38
C GLY A 420 -2.24 -32.35 -7.56
N GLY A 421 -1.76 -32.69 -8.77
CA GLY A 421 -2.52 -33.27 -9.91
C GLY A 421 -3.99 -32.83 -10.07
N LYS A 422 -4.26 -32.00 -11.10
CA LYS A 422 -5.56 -31.39 -11.46
C LYS A 422 -5.95 -30.09 -10.75
N SER A 423 -5.09 -29.07 -10.80
CA SER A 423 -5.49 -27.68 -10.49
C SER A 423 -4.96 -26.68 -11.53
N VAL A 424 -5.52 -25.46 -11.48
CA VAL A 424 -5.44 -24.33 -12.44
C VAL A 424 -4.07 -24.12 -13.09
N LEU A 425 -2.96 -24.41 -12.40
CA LEU A 425 -1.59 -24.28 -12.90
C LEU A 425 -1.28 -25.19 -14.10
N GLU A 426 -1.81 -26.42 -14.16
CA GLU A 426 -1.61 -27.32 -15.32
C GLU A 426 -2.35 -26.85 -16.58
N ASN A 427 -3.45 -26.10 -16.41
CA ASN A 427 -4.19 -25.49 -17.53
C ASN A 427 -3.58 -24.15 -17.92
N MET A 428 -3.06 -23.37 -16.96
CA MET A 428 -2.35 -22.12 -17.22
C MET A 428 -1.05 -22.34 -17.98
N GLN A 429 -0.21 -23.32 -17.62
CA GLN A 429 1.05 -23.62 -18.32
C GLN A 429 0.87 -24.07 -19.79
N LYS A 430 -0.37 -24.35 -20.21
CA LYS A 430 -0.74 -24.65 -21.60
C LYS A 430 -1.21 -23.42 -22.38
N SER A 431 -1.32 -22.27 -21.72
CA SER A 431 -1.78 -21.01 -22.30
C SER A 431 -0.62 -20.05 -22.50
N GLU A 432 -0.62 -19.35 -23.64
CA GLU A 432 0.29 -18.23 -23.96
C GLU A 432 0.32 -17.20 -22.82
N TYR A 433 -0.86 -16.93 -22.25
CA TYR A 433 -1.07 -16.00 -21.14
C TYR A 433 -0.21 -16.30 -19.90
N TYR A 434 0.12 -17.55 -19.60
CA TYR A 434 0.99 -17.87 -18.45
C TYR A 434 2.42 -17.38 -18.65
N TYR A 435 2.99 -17.62 -19.83
CA TYR A 435 4.33 -17.19 -20.18
C TYR A 435 4.40 -15.67 -20.31
N GLU A 436 3.37 -15.05 -20.91
CA GLU A 436 3.19 -13.60 -20.93
C GLU A 436 3.18 -13.01 -19.51
N THR A 437 2.45 -13.64 -18.59
CA THR A 437 2.33 -13.16 -17.20
C THR A 437 3.68 -13.23 -16.47
N ILE A 438 4.42 -14.32 -16.60
CA ILE A 438 5.75 -14.42 -15.98
C ILE A 438 6.72 -13.41 -16.58
N LEU A 439 6.72 -13.26 -17.92
CA LEU A 439 7.53 -12.26 -18.59
C LEU A 439 7.18 -10.85 -18.10
N TYR A 440 5.89 -10.53 -17.99
CA TYR A 440 5.41 -9.27 -17.44
C TYR A 440 5.93 -9.03 -16.02
N ILE A 441 5.81 -10.01 -15.13
CA ILE A 441 6.24 -9.88 -13.73
C ILE A 441 7.75 -9.61 -13.67
N VAL A 442 8.56 -10.39 -14.40
CA VAL A 442 10.03 -10.25 -14.44
C VAL A 442 10.43 -8.86 -14.93
N LEU A 443 9.85 -8.42 -16.04
CA LEU A 443 10.16 -7.13 -16.63
C LEU A 443 9.68 -5.96 -15.74
N SER A 444 8.48 -6.07 -15.17
CA SER A 444 7.88 -5.06 -14.28
C SER A 444 8.64 -4.93 -12.95
N MET A 445 9.18 -6.04 -12.43
CA MET A 445 9.99 -6.06 -11.21
C MET A 445 11.28 -5.25 -11.37
N MET A 446 11.90 -5.32 -12.55
CA MET A 446 13.10 -4.55 -12.87
C MET A 446 12.80 -3.06 -13.09
N ASN A 447 11.55 -2.64 -12.84
CA ASN A 447 11.13 -1.25 -12.79
C ASN A 447 11.38 -0.50 -14.10
N VAL A 448 11.51 -1.29 -15.16
CA VAL A 448 11.56 -0.84 -16.52
C VAL A 448 10.14 -0.46 -16.86
N ALA A 449 9.92 0.67 -17.54
CA ALA A 449 8.57 0.94 -18.04
C ALA A 449 8.23 -0.20 -18.99
N THR A 450 7.34 -1.08 -18.55
CA THR A 450 6.96 -2.29 -19.27
C THR A 450 5.49 -2.18 -19.51
N TYR A 451 5.15 -1.87 -20.75
CA TYR A 451 3.77 -1.87 -21.15
C TYR A 451 3.51 -3.24 -21.76
N THR A 452 2.73 -4.05 -21.05
CA THR A 452 2.09 -5.21 -21.64
C THR A 452 0.79 -4.79 -22.28
N GLN A 453 0.44 -5.49 -23.35
CA GLN A 453 -0.80 -5.22 -24.08
C GLN A 453 -0.87 -3.78 -24.67
N VAL A 454 0.25 -3.18 -25.10
CA VAL A 454 0.28 -1.83 -25.74
C VAL A 454 -0.67 -1.81 -26.92
N LYS A 455 -1.79 -1.09 -26.76
CA LYS A 455 -2.77 -0.90 -27.82
C LYS A 455 -2.16 0.00 -28.89
N SER A 456 -1.77 -0.60 -30.01
CA SER A 456 -1.58 0.13 -31.26
C SER A 456 -2.91 0.17 -32.00
N CYS A 457 -3.06 1.09 -32.96
CA CYS A 457 -4.23 1.14 -33.83
C CYS A 457 -4.43 -0.13 -34.70
N ARG A 458 -3.47 -1.07 -34.70
CA ARG A 458 -3.46 -2.29 -35.54
C ARG A 458 -3.38 -3.61 -34.76
N GLY A 459 -3.15 -3.61 -33.44
CA GLY A 459 -3.04 -4.82 -32.62
C GLY A 459 -2.44 -4.59 -31.22
N ARG A 460 -2.13 -5.70 -30.55
CA ARG A 460 -1.55 -5.82 -29.20
C ARG A 460 -0.16 -6.47 -29.28
N ALA A 461 0.92 -5.78 -28.91
CA ALA A 461 2.20 -6.44 -28.63
C ALA A 461 2.15 -7.10 -27.25
N ASP A 462 2.81 -8.26 -27.10
CA ASP A 462 2.75 -9.02 -25.85
C ASP A 462 3.46 -8.29 -24.71
N ALA A 463 4.68 -7.80 -24.93
CA ALA A 463 5.37 -6.91 -24.00
C ALA A 463 6.28 -5.90 -24.71
N VAL A 464 6.35 -4.68 -24.18
CA VAL A 464 7.33 -3.67 -24.60
C VAL A 464 8.12 -3.21 -23.38
N MET A 465 9.44 -3.38 -23.42
CA MET A 465 10.36 -2.94 -22.37
C MET A 465 11.11 -1.68 -22.80
N PHE A 466 11.00 -0.60 -22.02
CA PHE A 466 11.70 0.66 -22.23
C PHE A 466 12.90 0.81 -21.29
N ALA A 467 14.07 0.40 -21.76
CA ALA A 467 15.34 0.58 -21.05
C ALA A 467 15.93 1.99 -21.27
N PRO A 468 16.93 2.40 -20.46
CA PRO A 468 17.63 3.68 -20.65
C PRO A 468 18.30 3.82 -22.03
N THR A 469 18.81 2.74 -22.59
CA THR A 469 19.59 2.72 -23.84
C THR A 469 18.89 2.04 -25.02
N ALA A 470 17.81 1.31 -24.76
CA ALA A 470 17.14 0.48 -25.76
C ALA A 470 15.63 0.32 -25.49
N ILE A 471 14.88 -0.01 -26.53
CA ILE A 471 13.48 -0.43 -26.47
C ILE A 471 13.42 -1.85 -27.03
N PHE A 472 12.77 -2.75 -26.31
CA PHE A 472 12.61 -4.14 -26.72
C PHE A 472 11.11 -4.43 -26.88
N VAL A 473 10.72 -4.91 -28.05
CA VAL A 473 9.36 -5.36 -28.35
C VAL A 473 9.37 -6.88 -28.42
N PHE A 474 8.65 -7.52 -27.52
CA PHE A 474 8.54 -8.96 -27.40
C PHE A 474 7.21 -9.45 -27.97
N GLU A 475 7.27 -10.55 -28.71
CA GLU A 475 6.13 -11.31 -29.15
C GLU A 475 6.39 -12.79 -28.86
N ILE A 476 5.42 -13.45 -28.23
CA ILE A 476 5.46 -14.84 -27.83
C ILE A 476 4.58 -15.64 -28.80
N LYS A 477 4.98 -16.87 -29.10
CA LYS A 477 4.13 -17.85 -29.77
C LYS A 477 4.24 -19.21 -29.09
N ILE A 478 3.11 -19.93 -29.06
CA ILE A 478 3.04 -21.27 -28.48
C ILE A 478 3.07 -22.33 -29.59
N ASN A 479 4.02 -23.27 -29.50
CA ASN A 479 4.22 -24.38 -30.44
C ASN A 479 4.31 -23.93 -31.92
N LYS A 480 4.92 -22.77 -32.16
CA LYS A 480 5.13 -22.17 -33.50
C LYS A 480 6.54 -21.57 -33.57
N PRO A 481 7.15 -21.45 -34.75
CA PRO A 481 8.49 -20.87 -34.91
C PRO A 481 8.58 -19.43 -34.39
N ALA A 482 9.76 -19.03 -33.88
CA ALA A 482 9.98 -17.65 -33.42
C ALA A 482 9.89 -16.63 -34.57
N GLN A 483 10.21 -17.03 -35.80
CA GLN A 483 10.06 -16.23 -37.01
C GLN A 483 8.62 -15.70 -37.21
N GLU A 484 7.58 -16.51 -36.92
CA GLU A 484 6.18 -16.08 -37.02
C GLU A 484 5.87 -14.94 -36.02
N ALA A 485 6.56 -14.91 -34.87
CA ALA A 485 6.42 -13.84 -33.89
C ALA A 485 7.05 -12.52 -34.40
N LEU A 486 8.23 -12.59 -35.04
CA LEU A 486 8.84 -11.42 -35.68
C LEU A 486 7.99 -10.89 -36.85
N GLU A 487 7.45 -11.77 -37.68
CA GLU A 487 6.55 -11.41 -38.78
C GLU A 487 5.31 -10.68 -38.24
N GLN A 488 4.72 -11.16 -37.13
CA GLN A 488 3.60 -10.48 -36.51
C GLN A 488 3.95 -9.06 -36.00
N ILE A 489 5.14 -8.88 -35.41
CA ILE A 489 5.62 -7.55 -34.97
C ILE A 489 5.66 -6.58 -36.17
N ASP A 490 6.17 -7.04 -37.31
CA ASP A 490 6.29 -6.25 -38.54
C ASP A 490 4.92 -5.96 -39.17
N GLU A 491 4.08 -6.99 -39.35
CA GLU A 491 2.73 -6.88 -39.95
C GLU A 491 1.84 -5.89 -39.17
N LYS A 492 1.89 -5.97 -37.84
CA LYS A 492 1.09 -5.13 -36.96
C LYS A 492 1.71 -3.75 -36.74
N GLY A 493 2.96 -3.56 -37.15
CA GLY A 493 3.68 -2.29 -37.04
C GLY A 493 3.90 -1.87 -35.59
N TYR A 494 4.17 -2.81 -34.68
CA TYR A 494 4.36 -2.53 -33.25
C TYR A 494 5.57 -1.64 -32.97
N MET A 495 6.51 -1.57 -33.91
CA MET A 495 7.71 -0.72 -33.82
C MET A 495 7.45 0.74 -34.21
N ILE A 496 6.37 1.03 -34.94
CA ILE A 496 6.08 2.37 -35.50
C ILE A 496 6.08 3.48 -34.44
N PRO A 497 5.44 3.31 -33.25
CA PRO A 497 5.40 4.33 -32.21
C PRO A 497 6.79 4.74 -31.69
N TYR A 498 7.80 3.90 -31.88
CA TYR A 498 9.15 4.10 -31.33
C TYR A 498 10.18 4.53 -32.38
N SER A 499 9.79 4.62 -33.65
CA SER A 499 10.69 4.97 -34.77
C SER A 499 11.45 6.29 -34.60
N ALA A 500 10.83 7.28 -33.94
CA ALA A 500 11.43 8.57 -33.64
C ALA A 500 12.27 8.60 -32.34
N ASP A 501 12.30 7.51 -31.57
CA ASP A 501 13.07 7.41 -30.32
C ASP A 501 14.58 7.31 -30.61
N GLU A 502 15.43 7.96 -29.81
CA GLU A 502 16.88 7.96 -30.01
C GLU A 502 17.57 6.69 -29.51
N ARG A 503 16.88 5.87 -28.71
CA ARG A 503 17.39 4.60 -28.20
C ARG A 503 17.48 3.55 -29.31
N LYS A 504 18.27 2.52 -29.06
CA LYS A 504 18.30 1.32 -29.88
C LYS A 504 16.96 0.61 -29.84
N ILE A 505 16.57 -0.07 -30.91
CA ILE A 505 15.27 -0.73 -30.97
C ILE A 505 15.44 -2.18 -31.39
N TYR A 506 14.98 -3.10 -30.56
CA TYR A 506 15.01 -4.53 -30.80
C TYR A 506 13.59 -5.09 -30.91
N LYS A 507 13.36 -5.95 -31.90
CA LYS A 507 12.22 -6.87 -31.90
C LYS A 507 12.70 -8.27 -31.54
N ILE A 508 11.96 -8.97 -30.68
CA ILE A 508 12.31 -10.29 -30.16
C ILE A 508 11.08 -11.20 -30.28
N GLY A 509 11.21 -12.25 -31.09
CA GLY A 509 10.23 -13.33 -31.21
C GLY A 509 10.65 -14.51 -30.33
N ILE A 510 9.74 -15.04 -29.53
CA ILE A 510 10.01 -16.16 -28.62
C ILE A 510 9.01 -17.28 -28.87
N SER A 511 9.52 -18.48 -29.12
CA SER A 511 8.73 -19.71 -29.22
C SER A 511 8.76 -20.48 -27.92
N PHE A 512 7.58 -20.71 -27.33
CA PHE A 512 7.41 -21.59 -26.18
C PHE A 512 6.77 -22.91 -26.60
N SER A 513 7.31 -24.01 -26.10
CA SER A 513 6.72 -25.33 -26.30
C SER A 513 5.90 -25.73 -25.09
N THR A 514 4.64 -26.09 -25.26
CA THR A 514 3.84 -26.66 -24.15
C THR A 514 4.27 -28.08 -23.80
N GLN A 515 5.01 -28.75 -24.69
CA GLN A 515 5.55 -30.09 -24.46
C GLN A 515 6.79 -30.03 -23.56
N THR A 516 7.76 -29.18 -23.88
CA THR A 516 8.99 -29.03 -23.08
C THR A 516 8.84 -28.00 -21.96
N ARG A 517 7.74 -27.22 -21.96
CA ARG A 517 7.37 -26.17 -20.99
C ARG A 517 8.45 -25.11 -20.81
N THR A 518 9.15 -24.81 -21.90
CA THR A 518 10.20 -23.80 -21.93
C THR A 518 10.32 -23.21 -23.32
N VAL A 519 11.21 -22.23 -23.47
CA VAL A 519 11.59 -21.64 -24.75
C VAL A 519 12.24 -22.72 -25.62
N GLU A 520 11.66 -22.96 -26.80
CA GLU A 520 12.18 -23.89 -27.79
C GLU A 520 13.08 -23.19 -28.80
N ASP A 521 12.71 -21.97 -29.19
CA ASP A 521 13.36 -21.18 -30.24
C ASP A 521 13.18 -19.67 -29.97
N TRP A 522 14.09 -18.83 -30.46
CA TRP A 522 13.99 -17.37 -30.40
C TRP A 522 14.72 -16.71 -31.57
N GLU A 523 14.21 -15.56 -32.00
CA GLU A 523 14.85 -14.73 -33.02
C GLU A 523 14.77 -13.26 -32.61
N PHE A 524 15.74 -12.46 -33.03
CA PHE A 524 15.74 -11.03 -32.77
C PHE A 524 16.42 -10.23 -33.87
N GLU A 525 16.02 -8.96 -34.00
CA GLU A 525 16.62 -8.01 -34.95
C GLU A 525 16.77 -6.64 -34.29
N GLU A 526 17.95 -6.01 -34.46
CA GLU A 526 18.19 -4.59 -34.16
C GLU A 526 17.70 -3.75 -35.34
N VAL A 527 16.60 -3.02 -35.14
CA VAL A 527 15.94 -2.22 -36.18
C VAL A 527 16.60 -0.84 -36.33
N LYS A 528 17.18 -0.33 -35.24
CA LYS A 528 17.82 1.00 -35.16
C LYS A 528 18.90 1.02 -34.11
#